data_AF-A0A8J3LSZ8-F1
#
_entry.id   AF-A0A8J3LSZ8-F1
#
_cell.length_a   1.000
_cell.length_b   1.000
_cell.length_c   1.000
_cell.angle_alpha   90.00
_cell.angle_beta   90.00
_cell.angle_gamma   90.00
#
_symmetry.space_group_name_H-M   'P 1'
#
loop_
_entity.id
_entity.type
_entity.pdbx_description
1 polymer ?
#
loop_
_entity_poly.entity_id
_entity_poly.type
_entity_poly.pdbx_seq_one_letter_code
_entity_poly.pdbx_strand_id
1 'polypeptide(L)'
;MSGMKARHYAPIAPLETEPLGSYTESEQREEALRDALRGVELGTYDQRMIDWAVKRFDNSALRVLVSWLERTRNAGMVSVLEVDKKRQGNPGRFAR
;
A
#
# COMPACT_ATOMS: atom_id res chain seq x y z
N MET A 1 -15.77 -9.17 -12.51
CA MET A 1 -14.55 -9.90 -12.12
C MET A 1 -13.85 -9.10 -11.04
N SER A 2 -13.38 -9.72 -9.95
CA SER A 2 -12.63 -9.00 -8.92
C SER A 2 -11.20 -8.80 -9.44
N GLY A 3 -10.78 -7.55 -9.63
CA GLY A 3 -9.41 -7.22 -10.07
C GLY A 3 -8.36 -7.60 -9.01
N MET A 4 -7.10 -7.68 -9.44
CA MET A 4 -5.95 -8.06 -8.60
C MET A 4 -5.85 -7.15 -7.37
N LYS A 5 -5.64 -7.76 -6.19
CA LYS A 5 -5.47 -7.04 -4.92
C LYS A 5 -4.00 -6.93 -4.56
N ALA A 6 -3.61 -5.82 -3.95
CA ALA A 6 -2.24 -5.56 -3.51
C ALA A 6 -1.69 -6.71 -2.64
N ARG A 7 -2.51 -7.19 -1.69
CA ARG A 7 -2.16 -8.31 -0.78
C ARG A 7 -1.99 -9.67 -1.45
N HIS A 8 -2.59 -9.88 -2.63
CA HIS A 8 -2.42 -11.12 -3.41
C HIS A 8 -1.20 -11.01 -4.34
N TYR A 9 -0.87 -9.78 -4.73
CA TYR A 9 0.29 -9.49 -5.57
C TYR A 9 1.60 -9.44 -4.78
N ALA A 10 1.64 -8.85 -3.59
CA ALA A 10 2.86 -8.70 -2.80
C ALA A 10 2.68 -9.11 -1.33
N PRO A 11 3.72 -9.69 -0.69
CA PRO A 11 3.68 -9.93 0.75
C PRO A 11 3.66 -8.62 1.52
N ILE A 12 2.74 -8.49 2.49
CA ILE A 12 2.62 -7.31 3.36
C ILE A 12 3.40 -7.57 4.66
N ALA A 13 4.71 -7.75 4.52
CA ALA A 13 5.64 -8.02 5.60
C ALA A 13 7.03 -7.43 5.27
N PRO A 14 7.96 -7.32 6.24
CA PRO A 14 9.38 -7.11 5.93
C PRO A 14 9.87 -8.18 4.94
N LEU A 15 10.67 -7.75 3.96
CA LEU A 15 11.18 -8.61 2.89
C LEU A 15 12.69 -8.72 3.04
N GLU A 16 13.16 -9.87 3.50
CA GLU A 16 14.60 -10.18 3.66
C GLU A 16 15.20 -10.79 2.39
N THR A 17 14.33 -11.25 1.48
CA THR A 17 14.70 -11.87 0.21
C THR A 17 13.85 -11.31 -0.91
N GLU A 18 14.28 -11.53 -2.16
CA GLU A 18 13.50 -11.16 -3.33
C GLU A 18 12.08 -11.77 -3.29
N PRO A 19 11.02 -10.97 -3.43
CA PRO A 19 9.65 -11.49 -3.43
C PRO A 19 9.32 -12.12 -4.79
N LEU A 20 9.64 -13.41 -4.91
CA LEU A 20 9.29 -14.22 -6.07
C LEU A 20 7.79 -14.55 -6.08
N GLY A 21 7.25 -14.78 -7.27
CA GLY A 21 5.89 -15.24 -7.45
C GLY A 21 5.61 -15.61 -8.89
N SER A 22 4.38 -16.09 -9.14
CA SER A 22 3.93 -16.41 -10.49
C SER A 22 4.08 -15.21 -11.42
N TYR A 23 4.26 -15.49 -12.71
CA TYR A 23 4.15 -14.47 -13.73
C TYR A 23 2.81 -13.74 -13.56
N THR A 24 2.86 -12.42 -13.68
CA THR A 24 1.71 -11.54 -13.51
C THR A 24 1.64 -10.65 -14.74
N GLU A 25 0.48 -10.61 -15.37
CA GLU A 25 0.23 -9.79 -16.56
C GLU A 25 0.33 -8.30 -16.22
N SER A 26 0.63 -7.47 -17.22
CA SER A 26 0.78 -6.02 -17.01
C SER A 26 -0.48 -5.39 -16.41
N GLU A 27 -1.67 -5.84 -16.81
CA GLU A 27 -2.96 -5.35 -16.29
C GLU A 27 -3.11 -5.68 -14.80
N GLN A 28 -2.80 -6.92 -14.40
CA GLN A 28 -2.86 -7.34 -13.00
C GLN A 28 -1.84 -6.60 -12.12
N ARG A 29 -0.67 -6.27 -12.67
CA ARG A 29 0.34 -5.45 -11.99
C ARG A 29 -0.17 -4.03 -11.75
N GLU A 30 -0.81 -3.44 -12.75
CA GLU A 30 -1.44 -2.13 -12.65
C GLU A 30 -2.57 -2.12 -11.61
N GLU A 31 -3.47 -3.10 -11.68
CA GLU A 31 -4.55 -3.29 -10.71
C GLU A 31 -4.02 -3.39 -9.27
N ALA A 32 -2.94 -4.16 -9.05
CA ALA A 32 -2.32 -4.29 -7.74
C ALA A 32 -1.72 -2.96 -7.22
N LEU A 33 -1.01 -2.22 -8.08
CA LEU A 33 -0.44 -0.92 -7.72
C LEU A 33 -1.54 0.12 -7.41
N ARG A 34 -2.61 0.14 -8.20
CA ARG A 34 -3.77 1.00 -7.96
C ARG A 34 -4.49 0.64 -6.68
N ASP A 35 -4.68 -0.65 -6.39
CA ASP A 35 -5.28 -1.12 -5.14
C ASP A 35 -4.42 -0.72 -3.93
N ALA A 36 -3.08 -0.75 -4.05
CA ALA A 36 -2.17 -0.27 -3.01
C ALA A 36 -2.30 1.23 -2.75
N LEU A 37 -2.54 2.01 -3.80
CA LEU A 37 -2.76 3.46 -3.76
C LEU A 37 -4.21 3.86 -3.42
N ARG A 38 -5.10 2.92 -3.05
CA ARG A 38 -6.52 3.22 -2.78
C ARG A 38 -6.72 4.38 -1.78
N GLY A 39 -7.50 5.39 -2.14
CA GLY A 39 -7.74 6.56 -1.30
C GLY A 39 -6.66 7.64 -1.34
N VAL A 40 -5.61 7.47 -2.16
CA VAL A 40 -4.73 8.56 -2.58
C VAL A 40 -5.41 9.29 -3.75
N GLU A 41 -5.46 10.63 -3.68
CA GLU A 41 -5.87 11.45 -4.82
C GLU A 41 -4.76 11.45 -5.87
N LEU A 42 -5.08 11.00 -7.09
CA LEU A 42 -4.10 10.85 -8.17
C LEU A 42 -4.30 11.94 -9.23
N GLY A 43 -3.25 12.73 -9.45
CA GLY A 43 -3.19 13.68 -10.55
C GLY A 43 -2.80 13.01 -11.87
N THR A 44 -2.91 13.76 -12.97
CA THR A 44 -2.56 13.28 -14.32
C THR A 44 -1.13 12.74 -14.41
N TYR A 45 -0.18 13.34 -13.70
CA TYR A 45 1.20 12.88 -13.73
C TYR A 45 1.39 11.58 -12.93
N ASP A 46 0.67 11.41 -11.81
CA ASP A 46 0.71 10.17 -11.03
C ASP A 46 0.18 8.98 -11.84
N GLN A 47 -0.87 9.21 -12.63
CA GLN A 47 -1.38 8.21 -13.57
C GLN A 47 -0.31 7.79 -14.58
N ARG A 48 0.44 8.76 -15.15
CA ARG A 48 1.56 8.47 -16.05
C ARG A 48 2.69 7.72 -15.33
N MET A 49 2.93 8.04 -14.05
CA MET A 49 3.94 7.37 -13.24
C MET A 49 3.54 5.92 -12.89
N ILE A 50 2.25 5.66 -12.66
CA ILE A 50 1.72 4.29 -12.49
C ILE A 50 1.98 3.48 -13.75
N ASP A 51 1.57 3.98 -14.92
CA ASP A 51 1.81 3.33 -16.22
C ASP A 51 3.30 3.08 -16.45
N TRP A 52 4.13 4.08 -16.16
CA TRP A 52 5.58 3.98 -16.31
C TRP A 52 6.17 2.93 -15.36
N ALA A 53 5.79 2.93 -14.08
CA ALA A 53 6.28 1.98 -13.09
C ALA A 53 5.93 0.54 -13.47
N VAL A 54 4.68 0.29 -13.88
CA VAL A 54 4.22 -1.04 -14.33
C VAL A 54 5.04 -1.54 -15.52
N LYS A 55 5.42 -0.65 -16.45
CA LYS A 55 6.18 -1.01 -17.65
C LYS A 55 7.68 -1.15 -17.41
N ARG A 56 8.24 -0.46 -16.41
CA ARG A 56 9.70 -0.36 -16.21
C ARG A 56 10.23 -1.19 -15.06
N PHE A 57 9.42 -1.46 -14.05
CA PHE A 57 9.84 -2.32 -12.95
C PHE A 57 9.70 -3.77 -13.37
N ASP A 58 10.69 -4.58 -13.03
CA ASP A 58 10.50 -6.02 -13.02
C ASP A 58 9.46 -6.39 -11.95
N ASN A 59 9.02 -7.65 -11.96
CA ASN A 59 7.93 -8.09 -11.11
C ASN A 59 8.31 -8.04 -9.63
N SER A 60 9.57 -8.31 -9.26
CA SER A 60 10.00 -8.31 -7.86
C SER A 60 10.13 -6.89 -7.32
N ALA A 61 10.71 -5.96 -8.08
CA ALA A 61 10.76 -4.54 -7.73
C ALA A 61 9.36 -3.94 -7.55
N LEU A 62 8.42 -4.26 -8.45
CA LEU A 62 7.04 -3.79 -8.32
C LEU A 62 6.33 -4.40 -7.10
N ARG A 63 6.58 -5.68 -6.77
CA ARG A 63 6.09 -6.31 -5.52
C ARG A 63 6.65 -5.62 -4.28
N VAL A 64 7.93 -5.24 -4.27
CA VAL A 64 8.52 -4.46 -3.17
C VAL A 64 7.81 -3.12 -3.02
N LEU A 65 7.60 -2.39 -4.12
CA LEU A 65 6.90 -1.10 -4.09
C LEU A 65 5.48 -1.25 -3.52
N VAL A 66 4.71 -2.23 -4.00
CA VAL A 66 3.35 -2.50 -3.52
C VAL A 66 3.35 -2.88 -2.03
N SER A 67 4.32 -3.71 -1.59
CA SER A 67 4.49 -4.06 -0.18
C SER A 67 4.73 -2.83 0.70
N TRP A 68 5.60 -1.91 0.27
CA TRP A 68 5.88 -0.68 1.00
C TRP A 68 4.66 0.22 1.12
N LEU A 69 3.88 0.37 0.06
CA LEU A 69 2.65 1.18 0.09
C LEU A 69 1.63 0.62 1.09
N GLU A 70 1.39 -0.70 1.08
CA GLU A 70 0.50 -1.33 2.04
C GLU A 70 1.02 -1.22 3.49
N ARG A 71 2.32 -1.43 3.71
CA ARG A 71 2.90 -1.31 5.06
C ARG A 71 2.90 0.13 5.57
N THR A 72 3.13 1.10 4.69
CA THR A 72 3.03 2.54 5.03
C THR A 72 1.61 2.89 5.43
N ARG A 73 0.60 2.40 4.70
CA ARG A 73 -0.81 2.56 5.07
C ARG A 73 -1.10 1.97 6.45
N ASN A 74 -0.66 0.74 6.70
CA ASN A 74 -0.88 0.08 7.99
C ASN A 74 -0.22 0.85 9.13
N ALA A 75 1.02 1.31 8.95
CA ALA A 75 1.72 2.14 9.93
C ALA A 75 0.99 3.45 10.22
N GLY A 76 0.46 4.11 9.18
CA GLY A 76 -0.37 5.31 9.33
C GLY A 76 -1.65 5.06 10.12
N MET A 77 -2.37 3.97 9.82
CA MET A 77 -3.59 3.59 10.55
C MET A 77 -3.32 3.30 12.02
N VAL A 78 -2.26 2.55 12.33
CA VAL A 78 -1.85 2.26 13.72
C VAL A 78 -1.55 3.56 14.46
N SER A 79 -0.79 4.47 13.86
CA SER A 79 -0.48 5.78 14.46
C SER A 79 -1.74 6.60 14.79
N VAL A 80 -2.72 6.64 13.87
CA VAL A 80 -3.99 7.35 14.11
C VAL A 80 -4.76 6.71 15.28
N LEU A 81 -4.87 5.38 15.33
CA LEU A 81 -5.56 4.66 16.41
C LEU A 81 -4.87 4.88 17.76
N GLU A 82 -3.54 4.96 17.79
CA GLU A 82 -2.79 5.27 19.01
C GLU A 82 -3.06 6.70 19.51
N VAL A 83 -3.15 7.68 18.60
CA VAL A 83 -3.51 9.05 18.94
C VAL A 83 -4.92 9.12 19.51
N ASP A 84 -5.89 8.42 18.90
CA ASP A 84 -7.27 8.39 19.37
C ASP A 84 -7.41 7.70 20.73
N LYS A 85 -6.70 6.59 20.94
CA LYS A 85 -6.65 5.91 22.25
C LYS A 85 -6.08 6.83 23.34
N LYS A 86 -5.03 7.60 23.05
CA LYS A 86 -4.46 8.59 24.00
C LYS A 86 -5.45 9.72 24.31
N ARG A 87 -6.25 10.16 23.34
CA ARG A 87 -7.31 11.17 23.54
C ARG A 87 -8.42 10.64 24.45
N GLN A 88 -8.88 9.42 24.20
CA GLN A 88 -9.94 8.78 25.00
C GLN A 88 -9.47 8.41 26.42
N GLY A 89 -8.21 7.99 26.56
CA GLY A 89 -7.57 7.65 27.83
C GLY A 89 -7.19 8.83 28.72
N ASN A 90 -7.47 10.08 28.31
CA ASN A 90 -7.24 11.28 29.12
C ASN A 90 -8.57 11.93 29.58
N PRO A 91 -9.35 11.29 30.48
CA PRO A 91 -10.57 11.89 31.05
C PRO A 91 -10.27 13.07 32.00
N GLY A 92 -9.02 13.30 32.38
CA GLY A 92 -8.61 14.17 33.49
C GLY A 92 -8.48 15.67 33.19
N ARG A 93 -8.79 16.16 31.99
CA ARG A 93 -8.72 17.62 31.69
C ARG A 93 -10.08 18.34 31.81
N PHE A 94 -11.18 17.60 31.97
CA PHE A 94 -12.53 18.16 32.16
C PHE A 94 -13.15 17.81 33.52
N ALA A 95 -12.48 17.00 34.33
CA ALA A 95 -12.80 16.87 35.75
C ALA A 95 -12.02 17.98 36.50
N ARG A 96 -12.81 18.93 37.01
CA ARG A 96 -12.47 20.15 37.76
C ARG A 96 -11.32 20.03 38.74
#